data_AF-A0A7R7DSR4-F1
#
_entry.id   AF-A0A7R7DSR4-F1
#
_cell.length_a   1.000
_cell.length_b   1.000
_cell.length_c   1.000
_cell.angle_alpha   90.00
_cell.angle_beta   90.00
_cell.angle_gamma   90.00
#
_symmetry.space_group_name_H-M   'P 1'
#
loop_
_entity.id
_entity.type
_entity.pdbx_description
1 polymer ?
#
loop_
_entity_poly.entity_id
_entity_poly.type
_entity_poly.pdbx_seq_one_letter_code
_entity_poly.pdbx_strand_id
1 'polypeptide(L)'
;MIKSWPEGGCGAAFDAGELRTVRTRRGDGEAAQIGQEHREVRFEDAIEASLLGGGWQRGLGENYDPKLGIDGAELETFIGDAAGRVERRLAFHAGVEDAQRRHLHYSATETGKSLDLALFVNGIPVAIAELKNALTRQTVEHAKRQYCTDRDPRELLFARRALVHFAMDQDYVFLTTKLAGEKTRFLPFNIGSNGPDVDGGAGNPGATDGYRTSYLWEQVWQRDTWLDLLCRYVNVPMCALCGRDLRSSTWTTDEWSCQRRSSDRLHRERGCALVS
;
A
#
# COMPACT_ATOMS: atom_id res chain seq x y z
N MET A 1 -19.82 -10.21 11.82
CA MET A 1 -19.25 -11.32 11.01
C MET A 1 -19.44 -10.99 9.53
N ILE A 2 -18.38 -10.59 8.82
CA ILE A 2 -18.46 -10.10 7.43
C ILE A 2 -18.76 -11.27 6.50
N LYS A 3 -19.97 -11.29 5.92
CA LYS A 3 -20.39 -12.31 4.93
C LYS A 3 -19.87 -11.88 3.56
N SER A 4 -18.75 -12.46 3.16
CA SER A 4 -18.17 -12.53 1.80
C SER A 4 -18.07 -11.23 0.99
N TRP A 5 -16.84 -10.78 0.76
CA TRP A 5 -16.49 -9.88 -0.34
C TRP A 5 -16.29 -10.71 -1.62
N PRO A 6 -16.77 -10.29 -2.80
CA PRO A 6 -16.38 -10.94 -4.04
C PRO A 6 -14.89 -10.69 -4.28
N GLU A 7 -14.11 -11.76 -4.41
CA GLU A 7 -12.74 -11.66 -4.93
C GLU A 7 -12.80 -11.15 -6.36
N GLY A 8 -12.44 -9.88 -6.57
CA GLY A 8 -12.51 -9.25 -7.88
C GLY A 8 -11.16 -9.27 -8.59
N GLY A 9 -11.08 -9.96 -9.74
CA GLY A 9 -10.04 -9.71 -10.73
C GLY A 9 -10.24 -8.36 -11.42
N CYS A 10 -9.35 -7.96 -12.33
CA CYS A 10 -9.38 -6.61 -12.93
C CYS A 10 -10.61 -6.28 -13.81
N GLY A 11 -11.52 -7.24 -14.02
CA GLY A 11 -12.80 -7.05 -14.69
C GLY A 11 -14.04 -7.17 -13.78
N ALA A 12 -13.88 -7.43 -12.48
CA ALA A 12 -15.01 -7.47 -11.55
C ALA A 12 -15.25 -6.06 -11.00
N ALA A 13 -16.32 -5.42 -11.46
CA ALA A 13 -16.77 -4.15 -10.92
C ALA A 13 -17.13 -4.34 -9.43
N PHE A 14 -16.63 -3.44 -8.59
CA PHE A 14 -17.12 -3.32 -7.22
C PHE A 14 -18.56 -2.78 -7.26
N ASP A 15 -19.54 -3.65 -6.98
CA ASP A 15 -20.95 -3.27 -6.93
C ASP A 15 -21.32 -2.75 -5.53
N ALA A 16 -21.39 -1.44 -5.39
CA ALA A 16 -21.87 -0.75 -4.18
C ALA A 16 -23.41 -0.64 -4.13
N GLY A 17 -24.13 -1.24 -5.09
CA GLY A 17 -25.54 -0.99 -5.37
C GLY A 17 -26.55 -1.84 -4.59
N GLU A 18 -26.65 -1.69 -3.26
CA GLU A 18 -27.94 -1.93 -2.56
C GLU A 18 -28.03 -1.20 -1.21
N LEU A 19 -28.08 0.13 -1.21
CA LEU A 19 -28.52 0.91 -0.04
C LEU A 19 -29.70 1.79 -0.44
N ARG A 20 -30.91 1.22 -0.26
CA ARG A 20 -32.16 1.97 -0.37
C ARG A 20 -32.20 3.04 0.73
N THR A 21 -32.43 4.28 0.31
CA THR A 21 -32.78 5.42 1.17
C THR A 21 -33.91 5.05 2.12
N VAL A 22 -33.62 4.95 3.42
CA VAL A 22 -34.64 5.08 4.47
C VAL A 22 -34.86 6.58 4.68
N ARG A 23 -35.92 7.12 4.08
CA ARG A 23 -36.43 8.46 4.41
C ARG A 23 -36.89 8.46 5.87
N THR A 24 -36.13 9.08 6.76
CA THR A 24 -36.66 9.54 8.05
C THR A 24 -37.38 10.88 7.86
N ARG A 25 -38.57 10.99 8.43
CA ARG A 25 -39.46 12.17 8.37
C ARG A 25 -38.82 13.39 9.02
N ARG A 26 -39.08 14.56 8.43
CA ARG A 26 -38.83 15.90 8.97
C ARG A 26 -39.33 16.04 10.41
N GLY A 27 -38.50 16.67 11.24
CA GLY A 27 -38.88 17.43 12.41
C GLY A 27 -38.08 18.72 12.38
N ASP A 28 -38.79 19.85 12.32
CA ASP A 28 -38.26 21.19 12.14
C ASP A 28 -37.48 21.67 13.38
N GLY A 29 -36.35 22.35 13.16
CA GLY A 29 -35.49 22.90 14.20
C GLY A 29 -34.38 23.76 13.58
N GLU A 30 -34.65 25.05 13.50
CA GLU A 30 -33.82 26.13 13.00
C GLU A 30 -32.44 26.17 13.70
N ALA A 31 -31.37 25.92 12.94
CA ALA A 31 -30.00 26.10 13.39
C ALA A 31 -29.23 26.96 12.37
N ALA A 32 -28.64 28.03 12.91
CA ALA A 32 -27.94 29.10 12.22
C ALA A 32 -26.96 28.61 11.14
N GLN A 33 -27.09 29.18 9.95
CA GLN A 33 -26.08 29.10 8.89
C GLN A 33 -24.80 29.83 9.34
N ILE A 34 -23.84 29.08 9.87
CA ILE A 34 -22.46 29.52 9.91
C ILE A 34 -21.85 29.07 8.58
N GLY A 35 -21.65 30.03 7.68
CA GLY A 35 -20.90 29.80 6.45
C GLY A 35 -19.46 29.44 6.81
N GLN A 36 -19.13 28.17 6.73
CA GLN A 36 -17.74 27.73 6.62
C GLN A 36 -17.45 27.52 5.13
N GLU A 37 -16.64 28.40 4.56
CA GLU A 37 -15.95 28.11 3.31
C GLU A 37 -14.94 27.00 3.59
N HIS A 38 -15.38 25.74 3.47
CA HIS A 38 -14.47 24.59 3.51
C HIS A 38 -13.63 24.64 2.23
N ARG A 39 -12.45 25.26 2.32
CA ARG A 39 -11.40 25.08 1.31
C ARG A 39 -11.00 23.60 1.39
N GLU A 40 -11.60 22.79 0.52
CA GLU A 40 -11.26 21.38 0.36
C GLU A 40 -9.76 21.31 0.06
N VAL A 41 -8.97 20.82 1.03
CA VAL A 41 -7.56 20.50 0.82
C VAL A 41 -7.54 19.45 -0.28
N ARG A 42 -6.68 19.56 -1.30
CA ARG A 42 -6.63 18.55 -2.36
C ARG A 42 -6.27 17.19 -1.76
N PHE A 43 -6.75 16.12 -2.38
CA PHE A 43 -6.60 14.76 -1.87
C PHE A 43 -5.14 14.37 -1.65
N GLU A 44 -4.29 14.71 -2.62
CA GLU A 44 -2.85 14.49 -2.59
C GLU A 44 -2.17 15.36 -1.53
N ASP A 45 -2.60 16.62 -1.40
CA ASP A 45 -2.06 17.56 -0.39
C ASP A 45 -2.36 17.09 1.04
N ALA A 46 -3.54 16.51 1.27
CA ALA A 46 -3.92 15.98 2.59
C ALA A 46 -3.04 14.77 2.98
N ILE A 47 -2.78 13.87 2.03
CA ILE A 47 -1.88 12.72 2.23
C ILE A 47 -0.46 13.22 2.55
N GLU A 48 0.06 14.13 1.71
CA GLU A 48 1.40 14.68 1.88
C GLU A 48 1.56 15.38 3.24
N ALA A 49 0.59 16.21 3.63
CA ALA A 49 0.60 16.89 4.93
C ALA A 49 0.64 15.91 6.10
N SER A 50 -0.14 14.83 6.06
CA SER A 50 -0.15 13.82 7.11
C SER A 50 1.15 13.03 7.20
N LEU A 51 1.71 12.62 6.06
CA LEU A 51 2.99 11.89 6.04
C LEU A 51 4.12 12.75 6.62
N LEU A 52 4.17 14.04 6.27
CA LEU A 52 5.15 14.97 6.83
C LEU A 52 4.97 15.16 8.33
N GLY A 53 3.72 15.31 8.79
CA GLY A 53 3.39 15.39 10.22
C GLY A 53 3.78 14.11 10.97
N GLY A 54 3.70 12.95 10.30
CA GLY A 54 4.07 11.64 10.82
C GLY A 54 5.57 11.31 10.76
N GLY A 55 6.43 12.27 10.42
CA GLY A 55 7.88 12.11 10.39
C GLY A 55 8.45 11.47 9.13
N TRP A 56 7.67 11.42 8.05
CA TRP A 56 8.19 11.06 6.73
C TRP A 56 8.89 12.26 6.07
N GLN A 57 9.86 11.96 5.21
CA GLN A 57 10.57 12.95 4.40
C GLN A 57 10.12 12.90 2.94
N ARG A 58 10.16 14.04 2.25
CA ARG A 58 9.97 14.05 0.79
C ARG A 58 11.22 13.48 0.13
N GLY A 59 11.05 12.44 -0.66
CA GLY A 59 12.05 11.96 -1.61
C GLY A 59 12.14 12.87 -2.84
N LEU A 60 13.25 12.77 -3.56
CA LEU A 60 13.41 13.37 -4.88
C LEU A 60 13.45 12.24 -5.91
N GLY A 61 12.56 12.27 -6.91
CA GLY A 61 12.44 11.20 -7.89
C GLY A 61 13.73 10.92 -8.68
N GLU A 62 14.62 11.92 -8.78
CA GLU A 62 15.95 11.80 -9.38
C GLU A 62 16.93 10.90 -8.59
N ASN A 63 16.66 10.63 -7.31
CA ASN A 63 17.49 9.76 -6.49
C ASN A 63 17.15 8.27 -6.67
N TYR A 64 15.98 7.96 -7.23
CA TYR A 64 15.57 6.60 -7.52
C TYR A 64 16.22 6.09 -8.81
N ASP A 65 16.91 4.95 -8.72
CA ASP A 65 17.44 4.25 -9.89
C ASP A 65 16.49 3.11 -10.30
N PRO A 66 15.78 3.21 -11.44
CA PRO A 66 14.88 2.16 -11.94
C PRO A 66 15.56 0.82 -12.22
N LYS A 67 16.86 0.83 -12.54
CA LYS A 67 17.63 -0.38 -12.85
C LYS A 67 17.96 -1.16 -11.58
N LEU A 68 18.17 -0.46 -10.47
CA LEU A 68 18.47 -1.07 -9.16
C LEU A 68 17.21 -1.25 -8.30
N GLY A 69 16.20 -0.43 -8.53
CA GLY A 69 14.93 -0.41 -7.82
C GLY A 69 15.06 0.13 -6.39
N ILE A 70 15.93 1.12 -6.19
CA ILE A 70 16.27 1.71 -4.88
C ILE A 70 16.48 3.22 -5.03
N ASP A 71 16.24 3.96 -3.95
CA ASP A 71 16.68 5.35 -3.80
C ASP A 71 18.12 5.36 -3.28
N GLY A 72 19.07 5.72 -4.15
CA GLY A 72 20.49 5.64 -3.85
C GLY A 72 20.92 6.62 -2.76
N ALA A 73 20.40 7.85 -2.78
CA ALA A 73 20.78 8.89 -1.84
C ALA A 73 20.32 8.55 -0.40
N GLU A 74 19.10 8.02 -0.26
CA GLU A 74 18.60 7.58 1.04
C GLU A 74 19.36 6.37 1.57
N LEU A 75 19.66 5.40 0.71
CA LEU A 75 20.40 4.21 1.09
C LEU A 75 21.84 4.56 1.50
N GLU A 76 22.53 5.42 0.75
CA GLU A 76 23.87 5.90 1.07
C GLU A 76 23.89 6.62 2.42
N THR A 77 22.92 7.50 2.66
CA THR A 77 22.78 8.21 3.94
C THR A 77 22.58 7.21 5.09
N PHE A 78 21.71 6.22 4.90
CA PHE A 78 21.47 5.18 5.89
C PHE A 78 22.72 4.34 6.20
N ILE A 79 23.48 3.94 5.17
CA ILE A 79 24.73 3.19 5.35
C ILE A 79 25.80 4.06 6.04
N GLY A 80 25.89 5.34 5.71
CA GLY A 80 26.80 6.29 6.33
C GLY A 80 26.52 6.54 7.82
N ASP A 81 25.24 6.51 8.22
CA ASP A 81 24.77 6.71 9.60
C ASP A 81 25.01 5.49 10.54
N ALA A 82 25.60 4.40 10.02
CA ALA A 82 25.94 3.20 10.81
C ALA A 82 26.94 3.47 11.97
N ALA A 83 27.49 4.68 12.07
CA ALA A 83 28.36 5.14 13.16
C ALA A 83 27.62 5.50 14.48
N GLY A 84 26.47 4.87 14.78
CA GLY A 84 25.99 4.77 16.17
C GLY A 84 24.50 5.02 16.45
N ARG A 85 23.67 5.36 15.47
CA ARG A 85 22.20 5.36 15.61
C ARG A 85 21.56 4.91 14.31
N VAL A 86 21.14 3.65 14.24
CA VAL A 86 20.42 3.09 13.09
C VAL A 86 18.97 3.54 13.15
N GLU A 87 18.73 4.84 12.96
CA GLU A 87 17.36 5.35 12.86
C GLU A 87 16.80 5.01 11.47
N ARG A 88 15.61 4.40 11.43
CA ARG A 88 14.95 4.10 10.15
C ARG A 88 14.52 5.40 9.48
N ARG A 89 14.97 5.62 8.25
CA ARG A 89 14.57 6.76 7.44
C ARG A 89 13.33 6.37 6.65
N LEU A 90 12.29 7.18 6.73
CA LEU A 90 11.03 6.97 6.02
C LEU A 90 10.86 8.13 5.06
N ALA A 91 10.62 7.80 3.79
CA ALA A 91 10.44 8.79 2.76
C ALA A 91 9.33 8.42 1.81
N PHE A 92 8.75 9.44 1.18
CA PHE A 92 7.74 9.24 0.15
C PHE A 92 8.06 10.08 -1.08
N HIS A 93 7.76 9.52 -2.25
CA HIS A 93 7.79 10.21 -3.53
C HIS A 93 6.35 10.39 -3.97
N ALA A 94 5.89 11.63 -4.10
CA ALA A 94 4.51 11.95 -4.48
C ALA A 94 4.48 12.85 -5.72
N GLY A 95 3.68 12.44 -6.70
CA GLY A 95 3.44 13.22 -7.91
C GLY A 95 2.35 14.27 -7.71
N VAL A 96 2.70 15.42 -7.15
CA VAL A 96 1.81 16.59 -7.15
C VAL A 96 1.98 17.31 -8.49
N GLU A 97 0.87 17.72 -9.12
CA GLU A 97 0.77 18.20 -10.52
C GLU A 97 1.85 19.22 -10.94
N ASP A 98 2.40 20.02 -10.02
CA ASP A 98 3.35 21.11 -10.33
C ASP A 98 4.83 20.79 -10.05
N ALA A 99 5.17 19.62 -9.51
CA ALA A 99 6.54 19.27 -9.11
C ALA A 99 7.04 18.00 -9.79
N GLN A 100 7.26 18.06 -11.11
CA GLN A 100 7.73 16.94 -11.95
C GLN A 100 8.93 16.18 -11.38
N ARG A 101 9.81 16.84 -10.61
CA ARG A 101 10.97 16.22 -9.94
C ARG A 101 10.62 15.28 -8.78
N ARG A 102 9.37 15.29 -8.30
CA ARG A 102 8.88 14.45 -7.19
C ARG A 102 8.19 13.18 -7.67
N HIS A 103 7.89 13.11 -8.97
CA HIS A 103 7.31 11.92 -9.57
C HIS A 103 8.34 10.79 -9.56
N LEU A 104 7.95 9.63 -9.04
CA LEU A 104 8.80 8.45 -9.12
C LEU A 104 8.69 7.82 -10.50
N HIS A 105 9.70 8.06 -11.35
CA HIS A 105 9.82 7.41 -12.64
C HIS A 105 10.36 6.00 -12.47
N TYR A 106 9.52 4.98 -12.67
CA TYR A 106 9.84 3.61 -12.23
C TYR A 106 10.42 2.71 -13.31
N SER A 107 10.34 3.11 -14.59
CA SER A 107 10.77 2.29 -15.72
C SER A 107 12.14 2.73 -16.23
N ALA A 108 13.05 1.77 -16.39
CA ALA A 108 14.36 2.01 -17.01
C ALA A 108 14.27 2.23 -18.53
N THR A 109 13.19 1.77 -19.16
CA THR A 109 12.98 1.81 -20.62
C THR A 109 11.95 2.85 -21.03
N GLU A 110 10.91 3.07 -20.22
CA GLU A 110 9.82 4.00 -20.48
C GLU A 110 9.85 5.15 -19.46
N THR A 111 10.84 6.04 -19.60
CA THR A 111 11.13 7.09 -18.60
C THR A 111 10.00 8.07 -18.36
N GLY A 112 8.99 8.16 -19.24
CA GLY A 112 7.80 8.99 -19.03
C GLY A 112 6.80 8.42 -18.01
N LYS A 113 6.91 7.13 -17.64
CA LYS A 113 5.96 6.49 -16.72
C LYS A 113 6.33 6.80 -15.28
N SER A 114 5.39 7.41 -14.56
CA SER A 114 5.52 7.75 -13.13
C SER A 114 4.39 7.15 -12.29
N LEU A 115 4.63 7.09 -10.98
CA LEU A 115 3.67 6.73 -9.95
C LEU A 115 3.16 7.96 -9.19
N ASP A 116 1.93 7.86 -8.69
CA ASP A 116 1.31 8.92 -7.90
C ASP A 116 1.93 9.01 -6.49
N LEU A 117 2.18 7.85 -5.85
CA LEU A 117 2.83 7.78 -4.53
C LEU A 117 3.67 6.51 -4.38
N ALA A 118 4.83 6.63 -3.74
CA ALA A 118 5.66 5.50 -3.32
C ALA A 118 6.28 5.75 -1.96
N LEU A 119 6.23 4.75 -1.07
CA LEU A 119 6.75 4.79 0.30
C LEU A 119 8.04 3.96 0.39
N PHE A 120 9.06 4.55 1.00
CA PHE A 120 10.41 4.01 1.13
C PHE A 120 10.82 3.91 2.61
N VAL A 121 11.59 2.88 2.92
CA VAL A 121 12.31 2.72 4.18
C VAL A 121 13.78 2.52 3.86
N ASN A 122 14.64 3.42 4.32
CA ASN A 122 16.09 3.41 4.06
C ASN A 122 16.43 3.28 2.57
N GLY A 123 15.70 3.97 1.70
CA GLY A 123 15.87 3.90 0.24
C GLY A 123 15.35 2.62 -0.42
N ILE A 124 14.71 1.71 0.32
CA ILE A 124 14.05 0.53 -0.23
C ILE A 124 12.54 0.80 -0.34
N PRO A 125 11.93 0.69 -1.52
CA PRO A 125 10.49 0.89 -1.66
C PRO A 125 9.74 -0.28 -1.00
N VAL A 126 8.76 0.04 -0.17
CA VAL A 126 7.96 -0.94 0.59
C VAL A 126 6.50 -0.96 0.16
N ALA A 127 5.96 0.17 -0.29
CA ALA A 127 4.60 0.28 -0.80
C ALA A 127 4.51 1.32 -1.91
N ILE A 128 3.52 1.17 -2.77
CA ILE A 128 3.16 2.16 -3.79
C ILE A 128 1.65 2.38 -3.79
N ALA A 129 1.19 3.53 -4.29
CA ALA A 129 -0.22 3.80 -4.48
C ALA A 129 -0.49 4.49 -5.82
N GLU A 130 -1.58 4.09 -6.48
CA GLU A 130 -2.24 4.86 -7.53
C GLU A 130 -3.43 5.56 -6.90
N LEU A 131 -3.47 6.89 -7.05
CA LEU A 131 -4.46 7.77 -6.48
C LEU A 131 -5.41 8.23 -7.59
N LYS A 132 -6.70 8.27 -7.30
CA LYS A 132 -7.70 8.84 -8.21
C LYS A 132 -8.59 9.83 -7.47
N ASN A 133 -8.98 10.88 -8.18
CA ASN A 133 -9.73 11.98 -7.62
C ASN A 133 -11.15 12.00 -8.20
N ALA A 134 -12.15 12.16 -7.32
CA ALA A 134 -13.55 12.23 -7.73
C ALA A 134 -13.82 13.48 -8.59
N LEU A 135 -13.07 14.58 -8.41
CA LEU A 135 -13.19 15.80 -9.20
C LEU A 135 -12.90 15.56 -10.69
N THR A 136 -11.98 14.63 -10.99
CA THR A 136 -11.67 14.22 -12.38
C THR A 136 -12.57 13.09 -12.87
N ARG A 137 -13.61 12.72 -12.10
CA ARG A 137 -14.52 11.59 -12.33
C ARG A 137 -13.81 10.24 -12.44
N GLN A 138 -12.61 10.15 -11.87
CA GLN A 138 -11.87 8.90 -11.76
C GLN A 138 -12.14 8.27 -10.40
N THR A 139 -12.20 6.94 -10.40
CA THR A 139 -12.56 6.13 -9.23
C THR A 139 -11.48 5.08 -8.99
N VAL A 140 -11.57 4.36 -7.88
CA VAL A 140 -10.67 3.27 -7.55
C VAL A 140 -10.62 2.17 -8.62
N GLU A 141 -11.70 1.98 -9.40
CA GLU A 141 -11.70 1.06 -10.54
C GLU A 141 -10.77 1.52 -11.67
N HIS A 142 -10.58 2.83 -11.83
CA HIS A 142 -9.59 3.37 -12.77
C HIS A 142 -8.16 3.11 -12.29
N ALA A 143 -7.91 3.23 -10.97
CA ALA A 143 -6.62 2.86 -10.38
C ALA A 143 -6.32 1.37 -10.56
N LYS A 144 -7.28 0.49 -10.26
CA LYS A 144 -7.16 -0.96 -10.48
C LYS A 144 -6.86 -1.27 -11.94
N ARG A 145 -7.61 -0.67 -12.88
CA ARG A 145 -7.39 -0.84 -14.32
C ARG A 145 -5.99 -0.43 -14.73
N GLN A 146 -5.51 0.72 -14.29
CA GLN A 146 -4.18 1.22 -14.60
C GLN A 146 -3.09 0.21 -14.19
N TYR A 147 -3.20 -0.40 -13.01
CA TYR A 147 -2.29 -1.47 -12.59
C TYR A 147 -2.32 -2.72 -13.50
N CYS A 148 -3.48 -3.03 -14.10
CA CYS A 148 -3.64 -4.23 -14.89
C CYS A 148 -3.26 -4.07 -16.35
N THR A 149 -3.47 -2.87 -16.91
CA THR A 149 -3.28 -2.59 -18.33
C THR A 149 -1.99 -1.84 -18.62
N ASP A 150 -1.64 -0.86 -17.78
CA ASP A 150 -0.62 0.15 -18.12
C ASP A 150 0.72 -0.10 -17.41
N ARG A 151 0.67 -0.78 -16.24
CA ARG A 151 1.83 -1.14 -15.44
C ARG A 151 2.32 -2.54 -15.83
N ASP A 152 3.51 -2.64 -16.43
CA ASP A 152 4.12 -3.95 -16.72
C ASP A 152 4.55 -4.63 -15.40
N PRO A 153 3.95 -5.78 -15.01
CA PRO A 153 4.30 -6.47 -13.78
C PRO A 153 5.76 -6.94 -13.69
N ARG A 154 6.51 -6.92 -14.81
CA ARG A 154 7.92 -7.30 -14.87
C ARG A 154 8.88 -6.19 -14.46
N GLU A 155 8.41 -4.95 -14.39
CA GLU A 155 9.20 -3.82 -13.90
C GLU A 155 9.71 -4.11 -12.50
N LEU A 156 10.99 -3.81 -12.24
CA LEU A 156 11.68 -4.25 -11.03
C LEU A 156 10.96 -3.79 -9.74
N LEU A 157 10.44 -2.56 -9.77
CA LEU A 157 9.67 -1.98 -8.67
C LEU A 157 8.47 -2.86 -8.29
N PHE A 158 7.71 -3.32 -9.28
CA PHE A 158 6.49 -4.10 -9.05
C PHE A 158 6.76 -5.59 -8.83
N ALA A 159 7.77 -6.14 -9.52
CA ALA A 159 8.04 -7.56 -9.50
C ALA A 159 8.73 -8.02 -8.21
N ARG A 160 9.59 -7.18 -7.63
CA ARG A 160 10.57 -7.63 -6.62
C ARG A 160 10.87 -6.64 -5.50
N ARG A 161 10.29 -5.44 -5.50
CA ARG A 161 10.65 -4.40 -4.53
C ARG A 161 9.46 -4.01 -3.66
N ALA A 162 8.45 -3.38 -4.22
CA ALA A 162 7.24 -3.00 -3.47
C ALA A 162 6.52 -4.27 -2.97
N LEU A 163 6.20 -4.28 -1.67
CA LEU A 163 5.54 -5.41 -1.01
C LEU A 163 4.02 -5.37 -1.17
N VAL A 164 3.47 -4.16 -1.29
CA VAL A 164 2.05 -3.89 -1.44
C VAL A 164 1.82 -2.74 -2.41
N HIS A 165 0.75 -2.86 -3.19
CA HIS A 165 0.30 -1.88 -4.18
C HIS A 165 -1.12 -1.47 -3.81
N PHE A 166 -1.34 -0.19 -3.52
CA PHE A 166 -2.63 0.37 -3.16
C PHE A 166 -3.29 1.02 -4.39
N ALA A 167 -4.55 0.69 -4.63
CA ALA A 167 -5.42 1.39 -5.56
C ALA A 167 -6.50 2.09 -4.74
N MET A 168 -6.59 3.42 -4.84
CA MET A 168 -7.54 4.16 -4.00
C MET A 168 -8.07 5.43 -4.63
N ASP A 169 -9.23 5.83 -4.13
CA ASP A 169 -9.80 7.16 -4.28
C ASP A 169 -10.18 7.74 -2.91
N GLN A 170 -11.03 8.76 -2.89
CA GLN A 170 -11.49 9.44 -1.68
C GLN A 170 -12.42 8.57 -0.81
N ASP A 171 -13.02 7.53 -1.39
CA ASP A 171 -14.06 6.71 -0.77
C ASP A 171 -13.59 5.30 -0.41
N TYR A 172 -12.74 4.69 -1.24
CA TYR A 172 -12.34 3.29 -1.14
C TYR A 172 -10.84 3.07 -1.30
N VAL A 173 -10.34 2.06 -0.57
CA VAL A 173 -8.97 1.55 -0.70
C VAL A 173 -9.02 0.06 -1.01
N PHE A 174 -8.24 -0.34 -2.01
CA PHE A 174 -7.94 -1.71 -2.33
C PHE A 174 -6.43 -1.91 -2.36
N LEU A 175 -5.98 -3.13 -2.07
CA LEU A 175 -4.58 -3.49 -2.15
C LEU A 175 -4.35 -4.79 -2.89
N THR A 176 -3.13 -4.98 -3.37
CA THR A 176 -2.64 -6.26 -3.87
C THR A 176 -1.15 -6.40 -3.52
N THR A 177 -0.69 -7.62 -3.28
CA THR A 177 0.72 -7.91 -3.01
C THR A 177 1.46 -8.46 -4.23
N LYS A 178 0.76 -8.61 -5.36
CA LYS A 178 1.35 -9.11 -6.60
C LYS A 178 0.54 -8.66 -7.81
N LEU A 179 1.17 -7.88 -8.67
CA LEU A 179 0.64 -7.59 -10.00
C LEU A 179 0.76 -8.82 -10.91
N ALA A 180 -0.30 -9.11 -11.65
CA ALA A 180 -0.40 -10.19 -12.62
C ALA A 180 -1.18 -9.77 -13.88
N GLY A 181 -1.07 -8.49 -14.26
CA GLY A 181 -1.84 -7.88 -15.35
C GLY A 181 -3.34 -8.01 -15.08
N GLU A 182 -4.12 -8.42 -16.08
CA GLU A 182 -5.56 -8.69 -15.97
C GLU A 182 -5.93 -9.71 -14.87
N LYS A 183 -5.00 -10.59 -14.49
CA LYS A 183 -5.23 -11.60 -13.44
C LYS A 183 -4.94 -11.08 -12.03
N THR A 184 -4.56 -9.81 -11.89
CA THR A 184 -4.34 -9.19 -10.58
C THR A 184 -5.60 -9.27 -9.75
N ARG A 185 -5.46 -9.74 -8.51
CA ARG A 185 -6.54 -9.77 -7.54
C ARG A 185 -6.35 -8.64 -6.55
N PHE A 186 -7.41 -7.87 -6.35
CA PHE A 186 -7.44 -6.79 -5.38
C PHE A 186 -8.26 -7.19 -4.17
N LEU A 187 -7.71 -6.95 -2.99
CA LEU A 187 -8.38 -7.17 -1.72
C LEU A 187 -8.86 -5.81 -1.18
N PRO A 188 -10.10 -5.73 -0.70
CA PRO A 188 -10.61 -4.53 -0.05
C PRO A 188 -9.80 -4.27 1.23
N PHE A 189 -9.34 -3.04 1.41
CA PHE A 189 -8.61 -2.62 2.60
C PHE A 189 -9.41 -1.61 3.43
N ASN A 190 -10.74 -1.71 3.38
CA ASN A 190 -11.67 -0.76 4.00
C ASN A 190 -12.05 -1.17 5.44
N ILE A 191 -12.41 -0.20 6.29
CA ILE A 191 -12.64 -0.41 7.73
C ILE A 191 -14.10 -0.70 8.12
N GLY A 192 -15.02 -0.79 7.15
CA GLY A 192 -16.45 -1.00 7.36
C GLY A 192 -17.23 0.31 7.48
N SER A 193 -18.51 0.31 7.08
CA SER A 193 -19.34 1.53 7.03
C SER A 193 -19.60 2.20 8.39
N ASN A 194 -19.46 1.46 9.49
CA ASN A 194 -19.67 1.95 10.84
C ASN A 194 -18.36 2.11 11.63
N GLY A 195 -17.22 1.85 10.98
CA GLY A 195 -15.90 1.94 11.57
C GLY A 195 -15.38 0.58 12.06
N PRO A 196 -14.12 0.55 12.50
CA PRO A 196 -13.48 -0.68 12.98
C PRO A 196 -14.21 -1.20 14.21
N ASP A 197 -14.29 -2.52 14.33
CA ASP A 197 -14.89 -3.23 15.46
C ASP A 197 -16.38 -2.95 15.73
N VAL A 198 -17.08 -2.29 14.79
CA VAL A 198 -18.53 -2.07 14.83
C VAL A 198 -19.18 -2.78 13.64
N ASP A 199 -20.21 -3.58 13.89
CA ASP A 199 -20.96 -4.25 12.81
C ASP A 199 -21.49 -3.21 11.82
N GLY A 200 -21.14 -3.36 10.55
CA GLY A 200 -21.48 -2.45 9.46
C GLY A 200 -21.43 -3.13 8.09
N GLY A 201 -21.68 -2.35 7.04
CA GLY A 201 -21.59 -2.77 5.64
C GLY A 201 -20.20 -2.59 5.04
N ALA A 202 -20.10 -2.85 3.73
CA ALA A 202 -18.89 -2.61 2.95
C ALA A 202 -18.55 -1.10 2.86
N GLY A 203 -17.27 -0.81 2.62
CA GLY A 203 -16.75 0.56 2.49
C GLY A 203 -16.18 1.09 3.80
N ASN A 204 -16.16 2.42 3.93
CA ASN A 204 -15.62 3.14 5.08
C ASN A 204 -16.73 3.99 5.73
N PRO A 205 -16.54 4.52 6.95
CA PRO A 205 -17.48 5.46 7.56
C PRO A 205 -17.70 6.69 6.68
N GLY A 206 -18.85 7.34 6.83
CA GLY A 206 -19.06 8.65 6.24
C GLY A 206 -18.06 9.65 6.80
N ALA A 207 -17.47 10.49 5.93
CA ALA A 207 -16.61 11.58 6.37
C ALA A 207 -17.50 12.73 6.90
N THR A 208 -17.27 13.15 8.15
CA THR A 208 -17.91 14.37 8.70
C THR A 208 -17.09 15.59 8.29
N ASP A 209 -15.77 15.42 8.24
CA ASP A 209 -14.75 16.26 7.64
C ASP A 209 -13.71 15.36 6.92
N GLY A 210 -13.04 15.91 5.90
CA GLY A 210 -11.99 15.20 5.17
C GLY A 210 -12.48 14.04 4.29
N TYR A 211 -11.65 12.99 4.19
CA TYR A 211 -11.82 11.87 3.26
C TYR A 211 -12.17 10.58 3.99
N ARG A 212 -12.98 9.70 3.38
CA ARG A 212 -13.35 8.41 3.98
C ARG A 212 -12.18 7.44 4.05
N THR A 213 -11.16 7.66 3.22
CA THR A 213 -9.92 6.89 3.17
C THR A 213 -8.81 7.45 4.05
N SER A 214 -9.09 8.50 4.83
CA SER A 214 -8.11 9.20 5.68
C SER A 214 -7.39 8.33 6.70
N TYR A 215 -8.07 7.31 7.24
CA TYR A 215 -7.46 6.34 8.16
C TYR A 215 -6.16 5.73 7.59
N LEU A 216 -6.02 5.64 6.26
CA LEU A 216 -4.84 5.07 5.63
C LEU A 216 -3.60 5.94 5.92
N TRP A 217 -3.66 7.25 5.69
CA TRP A 217 -2.50 8.12 5.93
C TRP A 217 -2.44 8.69 7.34
N GLU A 218 -3.56 8.79 8.05
CA GLU A 218 -3.61 9.33 9.42
C GLU A 218 -3.30 8.27 10.48
N GLN A 219 -3.44 6.98 10.16
CA GLN A 219 -3.24 5.90 11.13
C GLN A 219 -2.30 4.80 10.60
N VAL A 220 -2.57 4.24 9.42
CA VAL A 220 -1.83 3.07 8.91
C VAL A 220 -0.42 3.42 8.44
N TRP A 221 -0.28 4.51 7.68
CA TRP A 221 1.02 5.00 7.20
C TRP A 221 1.75 5.88 8.21
N GLN A 222 1.27 6.04 9.44
CA GLN A 222 2.04 6.71 10.48
C GLN A 222 3.30 5.89 10.78
N ARG A 223 4.44 6.58 10.98
CA ARG A 223 5.78 5.98 11.07
C ARG A 223 5.83 4.74 11.96
N ASP A 224 5.33 4.85 13.19
CA ASP A 224 5.40 3.75 14.16
C ASP A 224 4.48 2.59 13.77
N THR A 225 3.24 2.89 13.35
CA THR A 225 2.29 1.88 12.86
C THR A 225 2.84 1.15 11.65
N TRP A 226 3.37 1.88 10.66
CA TRP A 226 3.88 1.34 9.42
C TRP A 226 5.11 0.45 9.67
N LEU A 227 6.05 0.90 10.50
CA LEU A 227 7.22 0.11 10.86
C LEU A 227 6.87 -1.13 11.66
N ASP A 228 5.89 -1.05 12.56
CA ASP A 228 5.39 -2.20 13.32
C ASP A 228 4.73 -3.23 12.39
N LEU A 229 3.88 -2.78 11.45
CA LEU A 229 3.27 -3.64 10.44
C LEU A 229 4.33 -4.37 9.59
N LEU A 230 5.34 -3.64 9.10
CA LEU A 230 6.43 -4.26 8.34
C LEU A 230 7.19 -5.28 9.19
N CYS A 231 7.52 -4.96 10.45
CA CYS A 231 8.26 -5.88 11.32
C CYS A 231 7.47 -7.15 11.66
N ARG A 232 6.15 -7.06 11.85
CA ARG A 232 5.32 -8.22 12.26
C ARG A 232 4.98 -9.14 11.09
N TYR A 233 4.67 -8.57 9.93
CA TYR A 233 4.07 -9.32 8.83
C TYR A 233 5.03 -9.63 7.68
N VAL A 234 6.16 -8.93 7.57
CA VAL A 234 7.17 -9.20 6.54
C VAL A 234 8.24 -10.12 7.11
N ASN A 235 8.01 -11.43 7.00
CA ASN A 235 8.94 -12.44 7.48
C ASN A 235 9.68 -13.11 6.31
N VAL A 236 11.00 -13.21 6.43
CA VAL A 236 11.79 -14.13 5.62
C VAL A 236 11.82 -15.46 6.37
N PRO A 237 11.33 -16.58 5.79
CA PRO A 237 11.45 -17.88 6.42
C PRO A 237 12.94 -18.25 6.47
N MET A 238 13.53 -18.07 7.65
CA MET A 238 14.92 -18.42 7.91
C MET A 238 15.00 -19.83 8.46
N CYS A 239 16.02 -20.57 8.05
CA CYS A 239 16.36 -21.82 8.69
C CYS A 239 16.85 -21.54 10.11
N ALA A 240 16.15 -22.05 11.13
CA ALA A 240 16.52 -21.86 12.53
C ALA A 240 17.89 -22.45 12.91
N LEU A 241 18.45 -23.35 12.09
CA LEU A 241 19.73 -24.01 12.34
C LEU A 241 20.92 -23.24 11.76
N CYS A 242 20.76 -22.60 10.60
CA CYS A 242 21.88 -21.96 9.90
C CYS A 242 21.64 -20.47 9.56
N GLY A 243 20.47 -19.92 9.89
CA GLY A 243 20.15 -18.52 9.63
C GLY A 243 20.08 -18.16 8.14
N ARG A 244 19.98 -19.14 7.23
CA ARG A 244 19.84 -18.88 5.79
C ARG A 244 18.38 -18.79 5.36
N ASP A 245 18.10 -18.01 4.31
CA ASP A 245 16.80 -17.98 3.65
C ASP A 245 16.48 -19.36 3.07
N LEU A 246 15.36 -19.94 3.52
CA LEU A 246 14.89 -21.25 3.06
C LEU A 246 14.47 -21.26 1.58
N ARG A 247 14.37 -20.08 0.95
CA ARG A 247 14.02 -19.91 -0.47
C ARG A 247 15.23 -19.75 -1.39
N SER A 248 16.45 -19.75 -0.85
CA SER A 248 17.67 -19.77 -1.68
C SER A 248 17.67 -21.01 -2.59
N SER A 249 18.19 -20.89 -3.83
CA SER A 249 18.33 -22.02 -4.77
C SER A 249 19.78 -22.52 -4.86
N THR A 250 20.73 -21.80 -4.27
CA THR A 250 22.14 -22.18 -4.20
C THR A 250 22.40 -22.87 -2.86
N TRP A 251 22.36 -24.21 -2.89
CA TRP A 251 22.72 -25.06 -1.76
C TRP A 251 23.79 -26.06 -2.20
N THR A 252 24.83 -26.21 -1.39
CA THR A 252 25.79 -27.31 -1.46
C THR A 252 25.17 -28.61 -0.92
N THR A 253 25.77 -29.76 -1.24
CA THR A 253 25.24 -31.09 -0.90
C THR A 253 25.04 -31.30 0.61
N ASP A 254 25.88 -30.69 1.46
CA ASP A 254 25.74 -30.75 2.92
C ASP A 254 24.58 -29.90 3.43
N GLU A 255 24.21 -28.84 2.72
CA GLU A 255 23.16 -27.90 3.13
C GLU A 255 21.74 -28.41 2.80
N TRP A 256 21.61 -29.26 1.78
CA TRP A 256 20.38 -29.99 1.48
C TRP A 256 19.88 -30.86 2.64
N SER A 257 20.81 -31.36 3.46
CA SER A 257 20.49 -32.14 4.66
C SER A 257 19.88 -31.26 5.77
N CYS A 258 20.21 -29.97 5.81
CA CYS A 258 19.68 -29.00 6.75
C CYS A 258 18.24 -28.58 6.37
N GLN A 259 17.98 -28.35 5.08
CA GLN A 259 16.64 -28.05 4.55
C GLN A 259 15.67 -29.21 4.84
N ARG A 260 16.04 -30.46 4.54
CA ARG A 260 15.21 -31.64 4.82
C ARG A 260 14.87 -31.81 6.30
N ARG A 261 15.86 -31.70 7.19
CA ARG A 261 15.64 -31.79 8.65
C ARG A 261 14.73 -30.67 9.20
N SER A 262 14.79 -29.48 8.60
CA SER A 262 13.93 -28.35 8.97
C SER A 262 12.50 -28.52 8.45
N SER A 263 12.34 -29.02 7.22
CA SER A 263 11.03 -29.33 6.62
C SER A 263 10.31 -30.47 7.36
N ASP A 264 11.03 -31.53 7.75
CA ASP A 264 10.50 -32.65 8.52
C ASP A 264 10.04 -32.25 9.94
N ARG A 265 10.66 -31.21 10.51
CA ARG A 265 10.27 -30.63 11.80
C ARG A 265 9.00 -29.78 11.67
N LEU A 266 8.94 -28.94 10.64
CA LEU A 266 7.73 -28.16 10.31
C LEU A 266 6.53 -29.06 9.98
N HIS A 267 6.73 -30.19 9.30
CA HIS A 267 5.68 -31.19 9.04
C HIS A 267 5.23 -31.98 10.28
N ARG A 268 6.09 -32.13 11.30
CA ARG A 268 5.72 -32.76 12.57
C ARG A 268 5.00 -31.81 13.52
N GLU A 269 5.37 -30.53 13.52
CA GLU A 269 4.77 -29.50 14.38
C GLU A 269 3.49 -28.90 13.78
N ARG A 270 3.33 -28.95 12.45
CA ARG A 270 2.09 -28.65 11.74
C ARG A 270 1.61 -29.91 11.05
N GLY A 271 0.65 -30.62 11.63
CA GLY A 271 0.03 -31.81 11.04
C GLY A 271 -0.71 -31.53 9.74
N CYS A 272 0.03 -31.24 8.67
CA CYS A 272 -0.47 -30.99 7.33
C CYS A 272 0.30 -31.90 6.37
N ALA A 273 -0.31 -33.04 6.06
CA ALA A 273 0.07 -33.86 4.92
C ALA A 273 -0.23 -33.05 3.65
N LEU A 274 0.80 -32.67 2.90
CA LEU A 274 0.66 -32.28 1.50
C LEU A 274 0.74 -33.58 0.69
N VAL A 275 -0.43 -34.03 0.24
CA VAL A 275 -0.53 -34.94 -0.91
C VAL A 275 -0.05 -34.15 -2.13
N SER A 276 0.81 -34.83 -2.90
CA SER A 276 1.44 -34.47 -4.17
C SER A 276 0.61 -33.65 -5.14
#